data_AF-A6Q804-F1
#
_entry.id   AF-A6Q804-F1
#
_cell.length_a   1.000
_cell.length_b   1.000
_cell.length_c   1.000
_cell.angle_alpha   90.00
_cell.angle_beta   90.00
_cell.angle_gamma   90.00
#
_symmetry.space_group_name_H-M   'P 1'
#
loop_
_entity.id
_entity.type
_entity.pdbx_description
1 polymer ?
#
loop_
_entity_poly.entity_id
_entity_poly.type
_entity_poly.pdbx_seq_one_letter_code
_entity_poly.pdbx_strand_id
1 'polypeptide(L)'
;MNQILTLLLLTSLLSSTEIFLDKAWMQGKGIYTRSDSYCHPTKDESGTFCQKDELSYPVLHDVPDAEVAKQVENIVARAVTAYSKGDLKATVIKNLSDESYQPHGTWNTSNALDLFAVTKTTFTIANSGSGYTGGAHGYFSVKYENYDHEGKHLEMDDLLKEDYNATLHQIAQKVYKESIGLKQNDSLLKDGWFSNKFILSTNFAITERGLLFHYNAYEIKPYAAGHTKFMLPYSSIRSLIDPQGPLKTYLQIPEKIQSTYINEDVASLHISVKRIDPEHIEVDIEEKVWSYASRGWLSLSFPDLQKKNDVKIVASQGFKSIKRYPAGSKVYNQKRRKAVRSSYLLVEGEPLLKDNSKAKKITLLVTVPSKSRSLRIRVRISFKNGKNLITMPSKWDGVQGQQGFTNYELTFPLQ
;
A
#
# COMPACT_ATOMS: atom_id res chain seq x y z
N MET A 1 -49.48 24.21 3.39
CA MET A 1 -48.82 23.84 2.11
C MET A 1 -47.76 22.80 2.45
N ASN A 2 -48.16 21.54 2.42
CA ASN A 2 -47.35 20.37 2.78
C ASN A 2 -46.29 20.12 1.69
N GLN A 3 -45.00 20.17 2.02
CA GLN A 3 -44.00 19.36 1.35
C GLN A 3 -42.85 18.94 2.29
N ILE A 4 -42.85 17.63 2.58
CA ILE A 4 -41.68 16.75 2.56
C ILE A 4 -40.54 17.14 3.52
N LEU A 5 -40.74 16.77 4.79
CA LEU A 5 -39.74 16.77 5.85
C LEU A 5 -39.45 15.31 6.24
N THR A 6 -38.77 14.53 5.41
CA THR A 6 -38.20 13.20 5.79
C THR A 6 -37.42 12.60 4.63
N LEU A 7 -36.12 12.90 4.49
CA LEU A 7 -35.05 11.99 4.02
C LEU A 7 -33.73 12.78 3.87
N LEU A 8 -32.92 12.93 4.93
CA LEU A 8 -31.49 13.32 4.79
C LEU A 8 -30.67 13.17 6.09
N LEU A 9 -31.12 12.37 7.06
CA LEU A 9 -30.47 12.22 8.37
C LEU A 9 -29.80 10.85 8.59
N LEU A 10 -29.36 10.17 7.53
CA LEU A 10 -28.78 8.82 7.66
C LEU A 10 -27.57 8.51 6.77
N THR A 11 -26.73 9.50 6.44
CA THR A 11 -25.45 9.25 5.72
C THR A 11 -24.28 10.14 6.16
N SER A 12 -24.07 10.36 7.45
CA SER A 12 -22.81 10.95 7.95
C SER A 12 -22.10 10.14 9.04
N LEU A 13 -22.66 9.02 9.47
CA LEU A 13 -21.98 8.03 10.30
C LEU A 13 -21.47 6.90 9.39
N LEU A 14 -20.36 7.13 8.68
CA LEU A 14 -19.47 6.12 8.07
C LEU A 14 -18.43 6.80 7.17
N SER A 15 -17.44 7.49 7.75
CA SER A 15 -16.10 7.56 7.15
C SER A 15 -15.03 8.00 8.16
N SER A 16 -15.06 7.49 9.39
CA SER A 16 -13.80 7.22 10.09
C SER A 16 -13.41 5.78 9.73
N THR A 17 -13.02 5.57 8.48
CA THR A 17 -12.05 4.49 8.26
C THR A 17 -10.80 4.98 8.95
N GLU A 18 -10.65 4.63 10.23
CA GLU A 18 -9.35 4.71 10.89
C GLU A 18 -8.38 4.03 9.93
N ILE A 19 -7.45 4.84 9.42
CA ILE A 19 -6.40 4.40 8.53
C ILE A 19 -5.44 3.64 9.44
N PHE A 20 -5.79 2.40 9.77
CA PHE A 20 -4.84 1.42 10.25
C PHE A 20 -3.88 1.18 9.09
N LEU A 21 -2.74 1.86 9.13
CA LEU A 21 -1.54 1.41 8.45
C LEU A 21 -1.36 -0.05 8.86
N ASP A 22 -1.46 -0.93 7.88
CA ASP A 22 -1.34 -2.38 8.06
C ASP A 22 0.03 -2.62 8.73
N LYS A 23 0.02 -3.03 10.00
CA LYS A 23 1.22 -3.22 10.86
C LYS A 23 2.22 -4.25 10.32
N ALA A 24 1.93 -4.85 9.15
CA ALA A 24 2.70 -5.90 8.49
C ALA A 24 4.09 -5.47 7.99
N TRP A 25 4.43 -4.18 8.00
CA TRP A 25 5.70 -3.66 7.47
C TRP A 25 6.56 -2.89 8.47
N MET A 26 6.13 -2.80 9.73
CA MET A 26 6.85 -2.09 10.79
C MET A 26 8.02 -2.96 11.28
N GLN A 27 9.23 -2.72 10.77
CA GLN A 27 10.47 -3.26 11.36
C GLN A 27 10.86 -2.57 12.69
N GLY A 28 9.91 -1.92 13.37
CA GLY A 28 10.02 -1.48 14.76
C GLY A 28 8.96 -2.19 15.60
N LYS A 29 9.38 -3.09 16.50
CA LYS A 29 8.48 -3.86 17.37
C LYS A 29 7.80 -3.03 18.47
N GLY A 30 7.91 -1.70 18.44
CA GLY A 30 7.18 -0.79 19.32
C GLY A 30 6.94 0.57 18.67
N ILE A 31 5.72 1.09 18.80
CA ILE A 31 5.40 2.50 18.54
C ILE A 31 5.29 3.17 19.90
N TYR A 32 6.08 4.21 20.13
CA TYR A 32 5.88 5.07 21.29
C TYR A 32 5.05 6.28 20.89
N THR A 33 4.11 6.69 21.75
CA THR A 33 3.27 7.87 21.52
C THR A 33 3.39 8.83 22.70
N ARG A 34 3.80 10.07 22.40
CA ARG A 34 3.66 11.22 23.30
C ARG A 34 2.34 11.89 23.02
N SER A 35 1.65 12.32 24.06
CA SER A 35 0.42 13.08 23.93
C SER A 35 0.38 14.17 24.97
N ASP A 36 0.08 15.39 24.53
CA ASP A 36 -0.20 16.53 25.37
C ASP A 36 -1.63 17.02 25.09
N SER A 37 -2.26 17.56 26.12
CA SER A 37 -3.60 18.15 26.02
C SER A 37 -3.66 19.42 26.83
N TYR A 38 -4.25 20.46 26.26
CA TYR A 38 -4.50 21.70 26.97
C TYR A 38 -5.93 22.16 26.74
N CYS A 39 -6.59 22.52 27.84
CA CYS A 39 -7.98 22.97 27.86
C CYS A 39 -8.06 24.35 28.51
N HIS A 40 -8.87 25.24 27.94
CA HIS A 40 -9.11 26.58 28.48
C HIS A 40 -10.59 26.97 28.31
N PRO A 41 -11.21 27.66 29.30
CA PRO A 41 -12.57 28.16 29.17
C PRO A 41 -12.77 29.02 27.91
N THR A 42 -13.95 28.94 27.29
CA THR A 42 -14.34 29.82 26.18
C THR A 42 -14.59 31.24 26.69
N LYS A 43 -14.48 32.24 25.80
CA LYS A 43 -14.64 33.67 26.16
C LYS A 43 -16.02 33.99 26.78
N ASP A 44 -17.05 33.29 26.33
CA ASP A 44 -18.44 33.45 26.80
C ASP A 44 -18.77 32.56 28.02
N GLU A 45 -17.77 31.85 28.55
CA GLU A 45 -17.88 30.91 29.68
C GLU A 45 -18.92 29.78 29.47
N SER A 46 -19.39 29.57 28.25
CA SER A 46 -20.39 28.55 27.93
C SER A 46 -19.79 27.13 27.91
N GLY A 47 -18.47 27.01 27.87
CA GLY A 47 -17.77 25.73 27.96
C GLY A 47 -16.25 25.83 28.02
N THR A 48 -15.59 24.72 27.69
CA THR A 48 -14.13 24.59 27.65
C THR A 48 -13.72 24.12 26.28
N PHE A 49 -12.73 24.79 25.69
CA PHE A 49 -12.10 24.35 24.46
C PHE A 49 -10.82 23.58 24.78
N CYS A 50 -10.67 22.40 24.19
CA CYS A 50 -9.52 21.52 24.37
C CYS A 50 -8.85 21.22 23.03
N GLN A 51 -7.52 21.30 23.01
CA GLN A 51 -6.70 20.78 21.93
C GLN A 51 -5.79 19.68 22.47
N LYS A 52 -5.70 18.57 21.73
CA LYS A 52 -4.81 17.45 21.98
C LYS A 52 -3.80 17.31 20.84
N ASP A 53 -2.53 17.26 21.17
CA ASP A 53 -1.48 16.99 20.20
C ASP A 53 -0.81 15.64 20.52
N GLU A 54 -0.45 14.90 19.48
CA GLU A 54 0.22 13.60 19.58
C GLU A 54 1.41 13.51 18.65
N LEU A 55 2.46 12.85 19.13
CA LEU A 55 3.60 12.41 18.31
C LEU A 55 3.83 10.92 18.54
N SER A 56 3.70 10.12 17.48
CA SER A 56 4.08 8.72 17.44
C SER A 56 5.40 8.53 16.69
N TYR A 57 6.25 7.61 17.14
CA TYR A 57 7.53 7.31 16.49
C TYR A 57 7.99 5.87 16.76
N PRO A 58 8.85 5.29 15.90
CA PRO A 58 9.32 3.93 16.10
C PRO A 58 10.32 3.88 17.26
N VAL A 59 10.22 2.84 18.07
CA VAL A 59 11.31 2.42 18.97
C VAL A 59 11.94 1.19 18.34
N LEU A 60 13.19 1.33 17.94
CA LEU A 60 13.91 0.30 17.22
C LEU A 60 14.42 -0.76 18.20
N HIS A 61 14.08 -2.02 17.90
CA HIS A 61 14.63 -3.21 18.54
C HIS A 61 14.99 -4.18 17.42
N ASP A 62 16.19 -4.77 17.47
CA ASP A 62 16.66 -5.77 16.50
C ASP A 62 16.73 -5.28 15.03
N VAL A 63 17.04 -4.00 14.78
CA VAL A 63 17.35 -3.56 13.41
C VAL A 63 18.70 -4.14 13.00
N PRO A 64 18.79 -4.92 11.90
CA PRO A 64 20.02 -5.62 11.53
C PRO A 64 21.20 -4.69 11.22
N ASP A 65 20.90 -3.48 10.76
CA ASP A 65 21.88 -2.46 10.41
C ASP A 65 21.97 -1.39 11.49
N ALA A 66 23.12 -1.36 12.18
CA ALA A 66 23.37 -0.44 13.29
C ALA A 66 23.49 1.02 12.84
N GLU A 67 23.97 1.29 11.62
CA GLU A 67 24.06 2.66 11.12
C GLU A 67 22.66 3.17 10.75
N VAL A 68 21.84 2.35 10.08
CA VAL A 68 20.43 2.68 9.84
C VAL A 68 19.71 2.96 11.16
N ALA A 69 19.89 2.11 12.17
CA ALA A 69 19.27 2.31 13.48
C ALA A 69 19.62 3.69 14.09
N LYS A 70 20.92 4.03 14.07
CA LYS A 70 21.42 5.32 14.54
C LYS A 70 20.86 6.50 13.74
N GLN A 71 20.77 6.40 12.41
CA GLN A 71 20.20 7.47 11.59
C GLN A 71 18.71 7.70 11.89
N VAL A 72 17.94 6.62 12.05
CA VAL A 72 16.53 6.69 12.43
C VAL A 72 16.37 7.29 13.83
N GLU A 73 17.19 6.89 14.81
CA GLU A 73 17.20 7.46 16.15
C GLU A 73 17.49 8.98 16.13
N ASN A 74 18.43 9.44 15.30
CA ASN A 74 18.69 10.86 15.11
C ASN A 74 17.49 11.62 14.51
N ILE A 75 16.80 11.02 13.53
CA ILE A 75 15.57 11.59 12.96
C ILE A 75 14.47 11.68 14.02
N VAL A 76 14.25 10.62 14.79
CA VAL A 76 13.29 10.59 15.91
C VAL A 76 13.64 11.63 16.97
N ALA A 77 14.90 11.74 17.38
CA ALA A 77 15.34 12.70 18.38
C ALA A 77 15.07 14.16 17.95
N ARG A 78 15.27 14.48 16.66
CA ARG A 78 14.91 15.79 16.10
C ARG A 78 13.41 16.05 16.17
N ALA A 79 12.58 15.06 15.80
CA ALA A 79 11.12 15.18 15.85
C ALA A 79 10.61 15.34 17.29
N VAL A 80 11.13 14.55 18.23
CA VAL A 80 10.81 14.68 19.66
C VAL A 80 11.20 16.05 20.20
N THR A 81 12.39 16.54 19.85
CA THR A 81 12.85 17.88 20.24
C THR A 81 11.94 18.98 19.67
N ALA A 82 11.53 18.86 18.40
CA ALA A 82 10.62 19.82 17.77
C ALA A 82 9.25 19.82 18.45
N TYR A 83 8.69 18.64 18.72
CA TYR A 83 7.43 18.47 19.44
C TYR A 83 7.50 19.09 20.85
N SER A 84 8.55 18.81 21.62
CA SER A 84 8.73 19.37 22.97
C SER A 84 8.96 20.89 23.01
N LYS A 85 9.30 21.52 21.89
CA LYS A 85 9.39 22.99 21.78
C LYS A 85 8.03 23.64 21.46
N GLY A 86 7.02 22.87 21.09
CA GLY A 86 5.68 23.38 20.83
C GLY A 86 5.05 23.93 22.11
N ASP A 87 4.43 25.10 22.01
CA ASP A 87 3.65 25.68 23.11
C ASP A 87 2.15 25.54 22.81
N LEU A 88 1.59 24.40 23.22
CA LEU A 88 0.18 24.08 23.02
C LEU A 88 -0.73 25.06 23.78
N LYS A 89 -0.28 25.53 24.96
CA LYS A 89 -1.02 26.53 25.74
C LYS A 89 -1.11 27.85 24.99
N ALA A 90 0.01 28.37 24.49
CA ALA A 90 0.01 29.59 23.69
C ALA A 90 -0.85 29.44 22.43
N THR A 91 -0.81 28.27 21.78
CA THR A 91 -1.63 27.96 20.61
C THR A 91 -3.13 28.00 20.92
N VAL A 92 -3.56 27.32 21.99
CA VAL A 92 -4.98 27.32 22.42
C VAL A 92 -5.44 28.71 22.84
N ILE A 93 -4.65 29.44 23.63
CA ILE A 93 -5.00 30.82 24.05
C ILE A 93 -5.11 31.73 22.82
N LYS A 94 -4.18 31.62 21.87
CA LYS A 94 -4.23 32.37 20.61
C LYS A 94 -5.50 32.05 19.81
N ASN A 95 -5.84 30.77 19.65
CA ASN A 95 -7.04 30.36 18.90
C ASN A 95 -8.33 30.89 19.55
N LEU A 96 -8.39 30.89 20.89
CA LEU A 96 -9.52 31.46 21.63
C LEU A 96 -9.57 33.00 21.60
N SER A 97 -8.44 33.66 21.32
CA SER A 97 -8.37 35.12 21.23
C SER A 97 -9.01 35.67 19.94
N ASP A 98 -9.18 34.85 18.91
CA ASP A 98 -9.81 35.22 17.64
C ASP A 98 -11.34 35.36 17.79
N GLU A 99 -11.85 36.59 17.73
CA GLU A 99 -13.27 36.91 17.92
C GLU A 99 -14.17 36.44 16.77
N SER A 100 -13.58 36.14 15.61
CA SER A 100 -14.34 35.63 14.46
C SER A 100 -14.70 34.16 14.57
N TYR A 101 -14.13 33.46 15.56
CA TYR A 101 -14.16 32.01 15.65
C TYR A 101 -14.71 31.52 16.99
N GLN A 102 -15.79 30.74 16.94
CA GLN A 102 -16.34 30.03 18.10
C GLN A 102 -15.96 28.55 17.98
N PRO A 103 -14.91 28.08 18.67
CA PRO A 103 -14.51 26.70 18.57
C PRO A 103 -15.55 25.78 19.19
N HIS A 104 -16.01 24.79 18.42
CA HIS A 104 -16.89 23.73 18.90
C HIS A 104 -16.16 22.38 18.90
N GLY A 105 -16.28 21.64 20.01
CA GLY A 105 -15.73 20.29 20.16
C GLY A 105 -14.25 20.24 20.55
N THR A 106 -13.68 19.04 20.53
CA THR A 106 -12.27 18.79 20.85
C THR A 106 -11.44 18.81 19.58
N TRP A 107 -10.38 19.63 19.56
CA TRP A 107 -9.40 19.61 18.48
C TRP A 107 -8.32 18.57 18.75
N ASN A 108 -7.84 17.96 17.67
CA ASN A 108 -6.68 17.10 17.75
C ASN A 108 -5.74 17.27 16.56
N THR A 109 -4.45 17.07 16.83
CA THR A 109 -3.44 16.84 15.81
C THR A 109 -2.60 15.64 16.21
N SER A 110 -2.21 14.83 15.25
CA SER A 110 -1.34 13.67 15.46
C SER A 110 -0.32 13.64 14.35
N ASN A 111 0.96 13.57 14.71
CA ASN A 111 2.06 13.32 13.78
C ASN A 111 2.64 11.94 14.08
N ALA A 112 3.01 11.18 13.06
CA ALA A 112 3.66 9.89 13.23
C ALA A 112 4.84 9.74 12.28
N LEU A 113 5.97 9.31 12.83
CA LEU A 113 7.09 8.79 12.07
C LEU A 113 7.03 7.28 12.06
N ASP A 114 7.31 6.66 10.92
CA ASP A 114 7.46 5.21 10.77
C ASP A 114 8.72 4.89 9.95
N LEU A 115 9.49 3.90 10.38
CA LEU A 115 10.50 3.26 9.52
C LEU A 115 9.76 2.41 8.48
N PHE A 116 9.41 3.03 7.36
CA PHE A 116 8.49 2.49 6.36
C PHE A 116 9.11 1.36 5.55
N ALA A 117 10.38 1.50 5.16
CA ALA A 117 11.11 0.50 4.41
C ALA A 117 12.59 0.54 4.76
N VAL A 118 13.22 -0.62 4.81
CA VAL A 118 14.69 -0.76 4.80
C VAL A 118 15.00 -1.69 3.63
N THR A 119 15.89 -1.22 2.76
CA THR A 119 16.44 -2.00 1.66
C THR A 119 17.91 -2.31 1.90
N LYS A 120 18.54 -3.03 0.97
CA LYS A 120 19.99 -3.30 1.01
C LYS A 120 20.88 -2.05 1.06
N THR A 121 20.40 -0.89 0.59
CA THR A 121 21.23 0.32 0.42
C THR A 121 20.54 1.60 0.88
N THR A 122 19.25 1.54 1.17
CA THR A 122 18.44 2.69 1.56
C THR A 122 17.52 2.37 2.72
N PHE A 123 17.00 3.40 3.37
CA PHE A 123 15.82 3.30 4.22
C PHE A 123 14.87 4.45 3.92
N THR A 124 13.60 4.29 4.25
CA THR A 124 12.56 5.30 4.05
C THR A 124 11.83 5.54 5.35
N ILE A 125 11.67 6.82 5.71
CA ILE A 125 10.77 7.26 6.78
C ILE A 125 9.45 7.71 6.17
N ALA A 126 8.33 7.23 6.70
CA ALA A 126 7.04 7.85 6.45
C ALA A 126 6.76 8.85 7.58
N ASN A 127 6.53 10.10 7.23
CA ASN A 127 6.04 11.13 8.11
C ASN A 127 4.57 11.38 7.78
N SER A 128 3.67 11.05 8.72
CA SER A 128 2.24 11.23 8.55
C SER A 128 1.69 12.24 9.54
N GLY A 129 0.69 13.00 9.09
CA GLY A 129 0.01 13.99 9.92
C GLY A 129 -1.48 13.87 9.71
N SER A 130 -2.24 13.79 10.79
CA SER A 130 -3.70 13.87 10.82
C SER A 130 -4.18 14.86 11.85
N GLY A 131 -5.43 15.28 11.73
CA GLY A 131 -6.07 16.05 12.79
C GLY A 131 -7.47 16.49 12.41
N TYR A 132 -8.14 17.06 13.39
CA TYR A 132 -9.38 17.80 13.24
C TYR A 132 -9.29 19.06 14.08
N THR A 133 -9.32 20.21 13.42
CA THR A 133 -9.27 21.53 14.04
C THR A 133 -10.50 22.35 13.64
N GLY A 134 -11.67 21.69 13.61
CA GLY A 134 -12.92 22.27 13.14
C GLY A 134 -13.16 22.10 11.64
N GLY A 135 -14.32 22.59 11.16
CA GLY A 135 -14.73 22.50 9.76
C GLY A 135 -15.52 21.23 9.43
N ALA A 136 -15.67 20.93 8.14
CA ALA A 136 -16.53 19.83 7.67
C ALA A 136 -15.93 18.42 7.88
N HIS A 137 -14.60 18.31 7.93
CA HIS A 137 -13.88 17.04 8.08
C HIS A 137 -12.47 17.28 8.62
N GLY A 138 -11.82 16.21 9.13
CA GLY A 138 -10.40 16.24 9.48
C GLY A 138 -9.47 16.17 8.26
N TYR A 139 -8.17 16.08 8.49
CA TYR A 139 -7.18 15.87 7.44
C TYR A 139 -6.30 14.65 7.77
N PHE A 140 -5.71 14.08 6.73
CA PHE A 140 -4.62 13.13 6.83
C PHE A 140 -3.69 13.31 5.63
N SER A 141 -2.39 13.24 5.86
CA SER A 141 -1.35 13.34 4.85
C SER A 141 -0.19 12.42 5.22
N VAL A 142 0.53 11.93 4.22
CA VAL A 142 1.81 11.23 4.40
C VAL A 142 2.82 11.83 3.45
N LYS A 143 4.05 11.99 3.93
CA LYS A 143 5.24 12.30 3.14
C LYS A 143 6.28 11.22 3.39
N TYR A 144 6.92 10.76 2.33
CA TYR A 144 8.03 9.83 2.40
C TYR A 144 9.35 10.59 2.26
N GLU A 145 10.31 10.22 3.10
CA GLU A 145 11.68 10.74 3.07
C GLU A 145 12.62 9.55 2.91
N ASN A 146 13.42 9.59 1.84
CA ASN A 146 14.28 8.49 1.44
C ASN A 146 15.72 8.83 1.80
N TYR A 147 16.45 7.86 2.33
CA TYR A 147 17.82 8.03 2.77
C TYR A 147 18.69 6.86 2.31
N ASP A 148 19.96 7.11 2.02
CA ASP A 148 20.95 6.02 2.07
C ASP A 148 21.23 5.63 3.52
N HIS A 149 21.95 4.54 3.75
CA HIS A 149 22.27 4.07 5.11
C HIS A 149 23.17 5.03 5.89
N GLU A 150 23.84 5.97 5.22
CA GLU A 150 24.69 7.01 5.82
C GLU A 150 23.88 8.25 6.26
N GLY A 151 22.60 8.31 5.89
CA GLY A 151 21.68 9.38 6.26
C GLY A 151 21.61 10.53 5.26
N LYS A 152 22.19 10.39 4.05
CA LYS A 152 21.99 11.35 2.96
C LYS A 152 20.55 11.24 2.46
N HIS A 153 19.84 12.37 2.41
CA HIS A 153 18.52 12.43 1.78
C HIS A 153 18.65 12.17 0.27
N LEU A 154 17.79 11.31 -0.27
CA LEU A 154 17.80 10.86 -1.66
C LEU A 154 16.60 11.42 -2.42
N GLU A 155 16.89 12.08 -3.53
CA GLU A 155 15.91 12.52 -4.52
C GLU A 155 16.00 11.68 -5.79
N MET A 156 15.09 11.88 -6.74
CA MET A 156 15.05 11.07 -7.97
C MET A 156 16.34 11.18 -8.79
N ASP A 157 17.00 12.34 -8.75
CA ASP A 157 18.28 12.61 -9.42
C ASP A 157 19.45 11.82 -8.81
N ASP A 158 19.35 11.38 -7.55
CA ASP A 158 20.34 10.48 -6.93
C ASP A 158 20.14 9.01 -7.36
N LEU A 159 18.97 8.67 -7.91
CA LEU A 159 18.57 7.29 -8.19
C LEU A 159 18.68 6.91 -9.67
N LEU A 160 18.47 7.89 -10.55
CA LEU A 160 18.32 7.69 -11.99
C LEU A 160 19.38 8.49 -12.77
N LYS A 161 19.73 7.99 -13.95
CA LYS A 161 20.60 8.67 -14.92
C LYS A 161 19.97 9.99 -15.37
N GLU A 162 20.80 10.93 -15.82
CA GLU A 162 20.36 12.19 -16.44
C GLU A 162 19.29 11.98 -17.54
N ASP A 163 18.46 13.00 -17.75
CA ASP A 163 17.36 13.01 -18.73
C ASP A 163 16.28 11.92 -18.53
N TYR A 164 16.20 11.31 -17.34
CA TYR A 164 15.20 10.28 -17.04
C TYR A 164 13.74 10.78 -17.14
N ASN A 165 13.52 12.07 -16.92
CA ASN A 165 12.23 12.62 -16.51
C ASN A 165 11.07 12.28 -17.47
N ALA A 166 11.23 12.53 -18.77
CA ALA A 166 10.20 12.26 -19.77
C ALA A 166 9.88 10.75 -19.88
N THR A 167 10.92 9.91 -19.88
CA THR A 167 10.77 8.46 -19.98
C THR A 167 10.12 7.88 -18.72
N LEU A 168 10.52 8.36 -17.54
CA LEU A 168 9.95 7.97 -16.26
C LEU A 168 8.45 8.29 -16.22
N HIS A 169 8.04 9.50 -16.63
CA HIS A 169 6.63 9.89 -16.66
C HIS A 169 5.78 8.99 -17.56
N GLN A 170 6.28 8.62 -18.75
CA GLN A 170 5.58 7.72 -19.65
C GLN A 170 5.42 6.32 -19.06
N ILE A 171 6.49 5.77 -18.47
CA ILE A 171 6.45 4.45 -17.81
C ILE A 171 5.50 4.49 -16.62
N ALA A 172 5.60 5.52 -15.76
CA ALA A 172 4.77 5.67 -14.58
C ALA A 172 3.29 5.82 -14.92
N GLN A 173 2.94 6.62 -15.94
CA GLN A 173 1.55 6.73 -16.41
C GLN A 173 1.01 5.37 -16.87
N LYS A 174 1.81 4.63 -17.64
CA LYS A 174 1.43 3.30 -18.14
C LYS A 174 1.15 2.35 -16.98
N VAL A 175 2.08 2.27 -16.03
CA VAL A 175 1.97 1.41 -14.84
C VAL A 175 0.81 1.82 -13.96
N TYR A 176 0.59 3.13 -13.77
CA TYR A 176 -0.55 3.66 -13.03
C TYR A 176 -1.88 3.23 -13.66
N LYS A 177 -2.08 3.45 -14.97
CA LYS A 177 -3.33 3.03 -15.64
C LYS A 177 -3.55 1.52 -15.52
N GLU A 178 -2.49 0.73 -15.68
CA GLU A 178 -2.58 -0.72 -15.50
C GLU A 178 -2.94 -1.11 -14.06
N SER A 179 -2.44 -0.38 -13.05
CA SER A 179 -2.68 -0.68 -11.63
C SER A 179 -4.16 -0.53 -11.24
N ILE A 180 -4.87 0.42 -11.85
CA ILE A 180 -6.30 0.66 -11.64
C ILE A 180 -7.20 -0.03 -12.69
N GLY A 181 -6.60 -0.79 -13.62
CA GLY A 181 -7.33 -1.54 -14.65
C GLY A 181 -7.89 -0.69 -15.79
N LEU A 182 -7.30 0.48 -16.04
CA LEU A 182 -7.57 1.30 -17.22
C LEU A 182 -6.72 0.84 -18.42
N LYS A 183 -7.26 0.99 -19.63
CA LYS A 183 -6.48 0.87 -20.86
C LYS A 183 -5.63 2.12 -21.05
N GLN A 184 -4.56 2.02 -21.85
CA GLN A 184 -3.66 3.14 -22.10
C GLN A 184 -4.35 4.36 -22.73
N ASN A 185 -5.35 4.13 -23.58
CA ASN A 185 -6.16 5.19 -24.21
C ASN A 185 -7.36 5.64 -23.36
N ASP A 186 -7.62 5.01 -22.21
CA ASP A 186 -8.68 5.47 -21.32
C ASP A 186 -8.30 6.80 -20.66
N SER A 187 -9.31 7.66 -20.48
CA SER A 187 -9.16 8.91 -19.74
C SER A 187 -9.00 8.66 -18.24
N LEU A 188 -8.11 9.41 -17.60
CA LEU A 188 -7.91 9.39 -16.14
C LEU A 188 -9.14 9.93 -15.39
N LEU A 189 -10.01 10.70 -16.04
CA LEU A 189 -11.28 11.16 -15.47
C LEU A 189 -12.18 9.97 -15.07
N LYS A 190 -12.05 8.81 -15.73
CA LYS A 190 -12.79 7.58 -15.35
C LYS A 190 -12.40 7.05 -13.97
N ASP A 191 -11.22 7.43 -13.49
CA ASP A 191 -10.71 7.09 -12.17
C ASP A 191 -10.86 8.24 -11.16
N GLY A 192 -11.60 9.30 -11.55
CA GLY A 192 -11.91 10.44 -10.69
C GLY A 192 -10.82 11.49 -10.62
N TRP A 193 -9.82 11.46 -11.52
CA TRP A 193 -8.83 12.53 -11.60
C TRP A 193 -9.50 13.87 -11.92
N PHE A 194 -8.98 14.97 -11.37
CA PHE A 194 -9.45 16.32 -11.69
C PHE A 194 -9.20 16.73 -13.15
N SER A 195 -8.18 16.14 -13.78
CA SER A 195 -7.86 16.37 -15.18
C SER A 195 -7.42 15.09 -15.88
N ASN A 196 -7.38 15.11 -17.21
CA ASN A 196 -6.86 13.99 -17.98
C ASN A 196 -5.32 13.96 -18.09
N LYS A 197 -4.61 14.93 -17.47
CA LYS A 197 -3.15 15.02 -17.49
C LYS A 197 -2.57 14.19 -16.36
N PHE A 198 -1.69 13.25 -16.70
CA PHE A 198 -0.90 12.55 -15.70
C PHE A 198 0.17 13.48 -15.14
N ILE A 199 0.30 13.52 -13.81
CA ILE A 199 1.32 14.24 -13.08
C ILE A 199 1.93 13.21 -12.15
N LEU A 200 3.25 13.01 -12.21
CA LEU A 200 3.93 12.09 -11.32
C LEU A 200 4.10 12.75 -9.95
N SER A 201 3.77 12.04 -8.88
CA SER A 201 3.99 12.54 -7.52
C SER A 201 5.49 12.72 -7.24
N THR A 202 5.84 13.79 -6.56
CA THR A 202 7.18 13.98 -5.97
C THR A 202 7.32 13.26 -4.63
N ASN A 203 6.21 12.78 -4.06
CA ASN A 203 6.17 12.02 -2.82
C ASN A 203 6.24 10.51 -3.15
N PHE A 204 7.41 9.92 -2.91
CA PHE A 204 7.67 8.51 -3.20
C PHE A 204 8.50 7.84 -2.11
N ALA A 205 8.32 6.53 -1.95
CA ALA A 205 9.14 5.69 -1.08
C ALA A 205 10.00 4.71 -1.90
N ILE A 206 11.25 4.53 -1.50
CA ILE A 206 12.13 3.46 -2.00
C ILE A 206 11.82 2.18 -1.23
N THR A 207 11.39 1.14 -1.94
CA THR A 207 11.06 -0.16 -1.34
C THR A 207 11.82 -1.29 -2.03
N GLU A 208 11.80 -2.49 -1.45
CA GLU A 208 12.38 -3.68 -2.08
C GLU A 208 11.72 -4.08 -3.41
N ARG A 209 10.48 -3.62 -3.66
CA ARG A 209 9.69 -3.97 -4.86
C ARG A 209 9.88 -2.98 -6.00
N GLY A 210 10.25 -1.74 -5.68
CA GLY A 210 10.18 -0.60 -6.59
C GLY A 210 9.95 0.71 -5.86
N LEU A 211 9.63 1.75 -6.64
CA LEU A 211 9.29 3.08 -6.12
C LEU A 211 7.77 3.15 -5.89
N LEU A 212 7.35 3.36 -4.65
CA LEU A 212 5.93 3.58 -4.32
C LEU A 212 5.62 5.08 -4.42
N PHE A 213 4.85 5.48 -5.42
CA PHE A 213 4.39 6.86 -5.53
C PHE A 213 3.08 7.04 -4.76
N HIS A 214 2.96 8.17 -4.06
CA HIS A 214 1.80 8.49 -3.23
C HIS A 214 1.29 9.89 -3.53
N TYR A 215 -0.01 9.97 -3.84
CA TYR A 215 -0.78 11.20 -3.85
C TYR A 215 -1.64 11.31 -2.60
N ASN A 216 -1.53 12.44 -1.90
CA ASN A 216 -2.43 12.78 -0.81
C ASN A 216 -3.82 13.17 -1.33
N ALA A 217 -4.80 13.20 -0.42
CA ALA A 217 -6.14 13.68 -0.75
C ALA A 217 -6.06 15.09 -1.37
N TYR A 218 -6.91 15.38 -2.34
CA TYR A 218 -6.94 16.63 -3.11
C TYR A 218 -5.76 16.90 -4.07
N GLU A 219 -4.71 16.07 -4.13
CA GLU A 219 -3.64 16.33 -5.11
C GLU A 219 -4.07 16.01 -6.55
N ILE A 220 -4.74 14.88 -6.75
CA ILE A 220 -5.21 14.45 -8.08
C ILE A 220 -6.70 14.09 -8.12
N LYS A 221 -7.34 13.87 -6.97
CA LYS A 221 -8.75 13.42 -6.83
C LYS A 221 -9.43 14.09 -5.64
N PRO A 222 -10.79 14.13 -5.59
CA PRO A 222 -11.53 14.64 -4.42
C PRO A 222 -11.18 13.90 -3.13
N TYR A 223 -11.36 14.54 -1.98
CA TYR A 223 -11.11 13.93 -0.66
C TYR A 223 -11.82 12.61 -0.41
N ALA A 224 -13.06 12.47 -0.89
CA ALA A 224 -13.83 11.23 -0.76
C ALA A 224 -13.19 10.03 -1.49
N ALA A 225 -12.29 10.27 -2.45
CA ALA A 225 -11.50 9.21 -3.09
C ALA A 225 -10.29 8.76 -2.23
N GLY A 226 -9.96 9.53 -1.20
CA GLY A 226 -8.82 9.30 -0.31
C GLY A 226 -7.47 9.43 -1.01
N HIS A 227 -6.47 8.78 -0.43
CA HIS A 227 -5.11 8.76 -0.95
C HIS A 227 -5.03 7.80 -2.14
N THR A 228 -4.19 8.14 -3.13
CA THR A 228 -3.90 7.27 -4.26
C THR A 228 -2.44 6.85 -4.20
N LYS A 229 -2.16 5.55 -4.33
CA LYS A 229 -0.80 5.03 -4.39
C LYS A 229 -0.65 4.08 -5.56
N PHE A 230 0.56 3.97 -6.10
CA PHE A 230 0.90 2.90 -7.04
C PHE A 230 2.38 2.54 -6.95
N MET A 231 2.68 1.26 -7.13
CA MET A 231 4.03 0.74 -7.17
C MET A 231 4.58 0.82 -8.59
N LEU A 232 5.77 1.41 -8.77
CA LEU A 232 6.54 1.39 -10.00
C LEU A 232 7.70 0.38 -9.85
N PRO A 233 7.59 -0.84 -10.43
CA PRO A 233 8.59 -1.88 -10.25
C PRO A 233 9.93 -1.50 -10.90
N TYR A 234 11.05 -1.86 -10.26
CA TYR A 234 12.39 -1.59 -10.82
C TYR A 234 12.61 -2.19 -12.20
N SER A 235 12.00 -3.35 -12.50
CA SER A 235 12.05 -3.96 -13.84
C SER A 235 11.52 -3.06 -14.95
N SER A 236 10.61 -2.14 -14.63
CA SER A 236 10.03 -1.18 -15.58
C SER A 236 10.95 0.00 -15.87
N ILE A 237 11.84 0.34 -14.93
CA ILE A 237 12.74 1.50 -15.00
C ILE A 237 14.23 1.12 -14.99
N ARG A 238 14.56 -0.16 -15.14
CA ARG A 238 15.94 -0.69 -15.06
C ARG A 238 16.92 0.05 -15.98
N SER A 239 16.46 0.49 -17.15
CA SER A 239 17.30 1.27 -18.07
C SER A 239 17.62 2.69 -17.58
N LEU A 240 16.78 3.25 -16.71
CA LEU A 240 16.92 4.59 -16.14
C LEU A 240 17.74 4.61 -14.85
N ILE A 241 17.86 3.50 -14.13
CA ILE A 241 18.62 3.42 -12.88
C ILE A 241 20.08 3.81 -13.11
N ASP A 242 20.61 4.71 -12.28
CA ASP A 242 22.04 5.00 -12.24
C ASP A 242 22.81 3.77 -11.72
N PRO A 243 23.74 3.19 -12.52
CA PRO A 243 24.54 2.06 -12.07
C PRO A 243 25.49 2.34 -10.90
N GLN A 244 25.79 3.61 -10.61
CA GLN A 244 26.58 3.99 -9.43
C GLN A 244 25.72 4.40 -8.23
N GLY A 245 24.45 4.67 -8.47
CA GLY A 245 23.52 5.15 -7.44
C GLY A 245 23.03 4.08 -6.47
N PRO A 246 22.20 4.47 -5.48
CA PRO A 246 21.71 3.59 -4.42
C PRO A 246 20.90 2.39 -4.93
N LEU A 247 20.29 2.48 -6.12
CA LEU A 247 19.46 1.40 -6.70
C LEU A 247 20.25 0.36 -7.50
N LYS A 248 21.59 0.44 -7.57
CA LYS A 248 22.43 -0.44 -8.41
C LYS A 248 22.20 -1.94 -8.17
N THR A 249 21.83 -2.34 -6.96
CA THR A 249 21.54 -3.74 -6.61
C THR A 249 20.34 -4.30 -7.39
N TYR A 250 19.38 -3.45 -7.78
CA TYR A 250 18.21 -3.80 -8.57
C TYR A 250 18.47 -3.84 -10.08
N LEU A 251 19.71 -3.53 -10.53
CA LEU A 251 20.16 -3.81 -11.89
C LEU A 251 20.47 -5.28 -12.13
N GLN A 252 20.64 -6.08 -11.08
CA GLN A 252 20.90 -7.52 -11.21
C GLN A 252 19.59 -8.30 -11.30
N ILE A 253 19.56 -9.37 -12.09
CA ILE A 253 18.40 -10.27 -12.15
C ILE A 253 18.50 -11.23 -10.96
N PRO A 254 17.64 -11.14 -9.94
CA PRO A 254 17.62 -12.11 -8.86
C PRO A 254 17.29 -13.52 -9.37
N GLU A 255 17.98 -14.53 -8.84
CA GLU A 255 17.58 -15.93 -9.02
C GLU A 255 16.30 -16.26 -8.25
N LYS A 256 16.03 -15.53 -7.16
CA LYS A 256 14.88 -15.74 -6.29
C LYS A 256 14.40 -14.41 -5.70
N ILE A 257 13.08 -14.23 -5.65
CA ILE A 257 12.42 -13.19 -4.84
C ILE A 257 11.44 -13.85 -3.88
N GLN A 258 11.28 -13.24 -2.71
CA GLN A 258 10.33 -13.71 -1.71
C GLN A 258 9.56 -12.54 -1.12
N SER A 259 8.31 -12.77 -0.74
CA SER A 259 7.48 -11.80 -0.03
C SER A 259 6.60 -12.51 0.98
N THR A 260 6.45 -11.91 2.15
CA THR A 260 5.66 -12.44 3.25
C THR A 260 4.68 -11.37 3.69
N TYR A 261 3.42 -11.75 3.84
CA TYR A 261 2.36 -10.95 4.43
C TYR A 261 1.90 -11.62 5.69
N ILE A 262 1.80 -10.87 6.77
CA ILE A 262 1.26 -11.33 8.04
C ILE A 262 0.25 -10.30 8.50
N ASN A 263 -0.97 -10.75 8.74
CA ASN A 263 -1.94 -10.04 9.55
C ASN A 263 -2.17 -10.90 10.79
N GLU A 264 -1.61 -10.47 11.92
CA GLU A 264 -1.55 -11.22 13.19
C GLU A 264 -2.91 -11.72 13.70
N ASP A 265 -4.01 -11.11 13.27
CA ASP A 265 -5.36 -11.48 13.69
C ASP A 265 -6.05 -12.44 12.71
N VAL A 266 -5.51 -12.58 11.49
CA VAL A 266 -6.24 -13.13 10.37
C VAL A 266 -5.51 -14.27 9.66
N ALA A 267 -4.37 -13.99 9.04
CA ALA A 267 -3.67 -14.93 8.15
C ALA A 267 -2.24 -14.48 7.82
N SER A 268 -1.46 -15.42 7.28
CA SER A 268 -0.21 -15.14 6.59
C SER A 268 -0.20 -15.72 5.17
N LEU A 269 0.59 -15.10 4.32
CA LEU A 269 0.80 -15.46 2.93
C LEU A 269 2.28 -15.29 2.59
N HIS A 270 2.95 -16.39 2.29
CA HIS A 270 4.34 -16.42 1.85
C HIS A 270 4.36 -16.76 0.36
N ILE A 271 5.18 -16.02 -0.37
CA ILE A 271 5.33 -16.13 -1.82
C ILE A 271 6.81 -16.23 -2.12
N SER A 272 7.21 -17.23 -2.89
CA SER A 272 8.58 -17.40 -3.37
C SER A 272 8.54 -17.63 -4.87
N VAL A 273 9.36 -16.90 -5.61
CA VAL A 273 9.48 -17.02 -7.05
C VAL A 273 10.95 -17.24 -7.37
N LYS A 274 11.27 -18.37 -7.99
CA LYS A 274 12.65 -18.81 -8.22
C LYS A 274 12.84 -19.20 -9.69
N ARG A 275 13.91 -18.74 -10.31
CA ARG A 275 14.36 -19.24 -11.61
C ARG A 275 14.96 -20.63 -11.44
N ILE A 276 14.45 -21.59 -12.19
CA ILE A 276 14.98 -22.96 -12.18
C ILE A 276 15.98 -23.12 -13.33
N ASP A 277 15.61 -22.64 -14.51
CA ASP A 277 16.42 -22.65 -15.72
C ASP A 277 16.01 -21.46 -16.63
N PRO A 278 16.60 -21.28 -17.82
CA PRO A 278 16.23 -20.18 -18.72
C PRO A 278 14.77 -20.18 -19.19
N GLU A 279 14.11 -21.35 -19.19
CA GLU A 279 12.75 -21.56 -19.71
C GLU A 279 11.70 -21.70 -18.60
N HIS A 280 12.10 -21.94 -17.34
CA HIS A 280 11.19 -22.25 -16.24
C HIS A 280 11.43 -21.45 -14.97
N ILE A 281 10.31 -21.04 -14.36
CA ILE A 281 10.24 -20.38 -13.05
C ILE A 281 9.33 -21.19 -12.14
N GLU A 282 9.80 -21.43 -10.92
CA GLU A 282 9.01 -22.00 -9.84
C GLU A 282 8.34 -20.89 -9.05
N VAL A 283 7.05 -21.05 -8.78
CA VAL A 283 6.25 -20.15 -7.92
C VAL A 283 5.65 -20.98 -6.79
N ASP A 284 6.14 -20.75 -5.58
CA ASP A 284 5.65 -21.35 -4.36
C ASP A 284 4.79 -20.37 -3.58
N ILE A 285 3.64 -20.85 -3.14
CA ILE A 285 2.71 -20.09 -2.30
C ILE A 285 2.37 -20.92 -1.08
N GLU A 286 2.47 -20.29 0.09
CA GLU A 286 2.03 -20.85 1.35
C GLU A 286 1.08 -19.87 2.04
N GLU A 287 -0.17 -20.27 2.22
CA GLU A 287 -1.15 -19.52 3.01
C GLU A 287 -1.45 -20.24 4.33
N LYS A 288 -1.59 -19.47 5.41
CA LYS A 288 -2.03 -19.97 6.71
C LYS A 288 -3.06 -19.00 7.27
N VAL A 289 -4.25 -19.48 7.58
CA VAL A 289 -5.37 -18.63 8.04
C VAL A 289 -5.75 -19.10 9.44
N TRP A 290 -5.63 -18.26 10.46
CA TRP A 290 -5.99 -18.68 11.84
C TRP A 290 -7.33 -18.12 12.30
N SER A 291 -7.91 -17.15 11.59
CA SER A 291 -9.29 -16.71 11.82
C SER A 291 -10.31 -17.73 11.29
N TYR A 292 -11.52 -17.73 11.86
CA TYR A 292 -12.61 -18.57 11.37
C TYR A 292 -13.05 -18.13 9.97
N ALA A 293 -12.90 -19.03 8.99
CA ALA A 293 -13.36 -18.85 7.63
C ALA A 293 -14.39 -19.93 7.27
N SER A 294 -15.53 -19.50 6.73
CA SER A 294 -16.58 -20.39 6.20
C SER A 294 -16.34 -20.81 4.75
N ARG A 295 -15.65 -19.96 3.98
CA ARG A 295 -15.23 -20.17 2.58
C ARG A 295 -13.94 -19.41 2.33
N GLY A 296 -13.10 -19.90 1.42
CA GLY A 296 -11.82 -19.28 1.07
C GLY A 296 -11.46 -19.50 -0.39
N TRP A 297 -10.54 -18.69 -0.90
CA TRP A 297 -9.97 -18.77 -2.24
C TRP A 297 -8.55 -18.20 -2.25
N LEU A 298 -7.60 -18.98 -2.74
CA LEU A 298 -6.29 -18.51 -3.22
C LEU A 298 -6.40 -18.21 -4.71
N SER A 299 -5.98 -17.02 -5.13
CA SER A 299 -6.01 -16.56 -6.52
C SER A 299 -4.60 -16.17 -6.97
N LEU A 300 -4.14 -16.78 -8.06
CA LEU A 300 -2.85 -16.51 -8.69
C LEU A 300 -3.09 -16.15 -10.16
N SER A 301 -2.88 -14.89 -10.50
CA SER A 301 -3.07 -14.36 -11.85
C SER A 301 -1.73 -14.09 -12.52
N PHE A 302 -1.64 -14.38 -13.81
CA PHE A 302 -0.43 -14.21 -14.61
C PHE A 302 -0.75 -13.34 -15.82
N PRO A 303 -0.70 -12.00 -15.70
CA PRO A 303 -1.03 -11.06 -16.79
C PRO A 303 -0.27 -11.31 -18.09
N ASP A 304 0.93 -11.87 -18.01
CA ASP A 304 1.83 -12.10 -19.14
C ASP A 304 1.63 -13.48 -19.80
N LEU A 305 0.71 -14.31 -19.28
CA LEU A 305 0.46 -15.68 -19.74
C LEU A 305 -0.99 -15.86 -20.18
N GLN A 306 -1.21 -16.78 -21.12
CA GLN A 306 -2.50 -16.93 -21.80
C GLN A 306 -3.00 -18.37 -21.79
N LYS A 307 -2.11 -19.33 -22.05
CA LYS A 307 -2.48 -20.74 -22.27
C LYS A 307 -2.45 -21.50 -20.95
N LYS A 308 -3.29 -22.53 -20.85
CA LYS A 308 -3.38 -23.40 -19.67
C LYS A 308 -2.06 -24.12 -19.37
N ASN A 309 -1.27 -24.42 -20.41
CA ASN A 309 0.00 -25.15 -20.29
C ASN A 309 1.19 -24.25 -19.94
N ASP A 310 1.03 -22.92 -19.96
CA ASP A 310 2.06 -21.99 -19.52
C ASP A 310 2.31 -22.13 -17.99
N VAL A 311 1.36 -22.73 -17.25
CA VAL A 311 1.49 -23.02 -15.82
C VAL A 311 1.08 -24.47 -15.52
N LYS A 312 2.01 -25.23 -14.97
CA LYS A 312 1.80 -26.59 -14.45
C LYS A 312 1.74 -26.54 -12.92
N ILE A 313 0.80 -27.26 -12.34
CA ILE A 313 0.76 -27.47 -10.88
C ILE A 313 1.66 -28.66 -10.60
N VAL A 314 2.76 -28.44 -9.89
CA VAL A 314 3.75 -29.47 -9.57
C VAL A 314 3.37 -30.19 -8.28
N ALA A 315 2.98 -29.42 -7.27
CA ALA A 315 2.55 -29.93 -5.99
C ALA A 315 1.42 -29.07 -5.41
N SER A 316 0.55 -29.70 -4.64
CA SER A 316 -0.48 -28.99 -3.88
C SER A 316 -0.87 -29.74 -2.62
N GLN A 317 -1.05 -29.03 -1.52
CA GLN A 317 -1.46 -29.57 -0.24
C GLN A 317 -2.51 -28.66 0.40
N GLY A 318 -3.57 -29.26 0.96
CA GLY A 318 -4.58 -28.53 1.72
C GLY A 318 -5.63 -27.80 0.87
N PHE A 319 -5.76 -28.15 -0.41
CA PHE A 319 -6.79 -27.62 -1.31
C PHE A 319 -7.81 -28.70 -1.67
N LYS A 320 -9.10 -28.36 -1.64
CA LYS A 320 -10.20 -29.22 -2.08
C LYS A 320 -10.25 -29.31 -3.61
N SER A 321 -9.98 -28.20 -4.28
CA SER A 321 -9.87 -28.16 -5.73
C SER A 321 -8.92 -27.04 -6.17
N ILE A 322 -8.25 -27.25 -7.31
CA ILE A 322 -7.44 -26.21 -7.97
C ILE A 322 -7.86 -26.17 -9.43
N LYS A 323 -8.21 -24.98 -9.91
CA LYS A 323 -8.69 -24.75 -11.27
C LYS A 323 -7.77 -23.78 -11.99
N ARG A 324 -7.53 -24.06 -13.27
CA ARG A 324 -6.75 -23.22 -14.18
C ARG A 324 -7.68 -22.67 -15.26
N TYR A 325 -7.70 -21.36 -15.38
CA TYR A 325 -8.55 -20.58 -16.27
C TYR A 325 -7.64 -19.88 -17.30
N PRO A 326 -7.37 -20.49 -18.47
CA PRO A 326 -6.70 -19.79 -19.56
C PRO A 326 -7.47 -18.54 -19.97
N ALA A 327 -6.84 -17.64 -20.71
CA ALA A 327 -7.52 -16.48 -21.28
C ALA A 327 -8.76 -16.89 -22.09
N GLY A 328 -9.82 -16.08 -22.02
CA GLY A 328 -11.14 -16.39 -22.60
C GLY A 328 -12.05 -17.26 -21.72
N SER A 329 -11.57 -17.79 -20.59
CA SER A 329 -12.41 -18.52 -19.63
C SER A 329 -13.44 -17.61 -18.98
N LYS A 330 -14.59 -18.16 -18.55
CA LYS A 330 -15.55 -17.42 -17.73
C LYS A 330 -15.06 -17.37 -16.28
N VAL A 331 -14.85 -16.17 -15.75
CA VAL A 331 -14.47 -15.92 -14.35
C VAL A 331 -15.42 -14.90 -13.73
N TYR A 332 -15.73 -15.02 -12.45
CA TYR A 332 -16.59 -14.06 -11.77
C TYR A 332 -15.85 -12.73 -11.50
N ASN A 333 -16.52 -11.61 -11.77
CA ASN A 333 -16.01 -10.28 -11.47
C ASN A 333 -16.82 -9.65 -10.32
N GLN A 334 -16.14 -9.37 -9.20
CA GLN A 334 -16.74 -8.83 -7.98
C GLN A 334 -17.29 -7.41 -8.16
N LYS A 335 -16.54 -6.53 -8.82
CA LYS A 335 -16.93 -5.13 -9.05
C LYS A 335 -18.17 -5.03 -9.92
N ARG A 336 -18.27 -5.87 -10.96
CA ARG A 336 -19.39 -5.90 -11.91
C ARG A 336 -20.51 -6.85 -11.51
N ARG A 337 -20.31 -7.66 -10.46
CA ARG A 337 -21.23 -8.70 -9.96
C ARG A 337 -21.74 -9.66 -11.05
N LYS A 338 -20.88 -10.02 -12.02
CA LYS A 338 -21.21 -10.94 -13.12
C LYS A 338 -20.00 -11.68 -13.66
N ALA A 339 -20.23 -12.75 -14.41
CA ALA A 339 -19.17 -13.45 -15.13
C ALA A 339 -18.61 -12.56 -16.27
N VAL A 340 -17.28 -12.58 -16.43
CA VAL A 340 -16.54 -11.92 -17.50
C VAL A 340 -15.58 -12.92 -18.16
N ARG A 341 -15.08 -12.60 -19.35
CA ARG A 341 -14.02 -13.37 -20.00
C ARG A 341 -12.68 -12.96 -19.40
N SER A 342 -11.88 -13.93 -18.96
CA SER A 342 -10.52 -13.68 -18.49
C SER A 342 -9.67 -13.13 -19.62
N SER A 343 -8.88 -12.09 -19.34
CA SER A 343 -7.91 -11.48 -20.26
C SER A 343 -6.54 -12.16 -20.18
N TYR A 344 -6.28 -12.90 -19.12
CA TYR A 344 -5.02 -13.60 -18.87
C TYR A 344 -5.25 -14.84 -18.00
N LEU A 345 -4.23 -15.70 -17.91
CA LEU A 345 -4.27 -16.94 -17.15
C LEU A 345 -4.49 -16.69 -15.65
N LEU A 346 -5.40 -17.46 -15.04
CA LEU A 346 -5.69 -17.45 -13.61
C LEU A 346 -5.66 -18.88 -13.06
N VAL A 347 -5.04 -19.07 -11.90
CA VAL A 347 -5.14 -20.27 -11.08
C VAL A 347 -5.93 -19.93 -9.81
N GLU A 348 -6.94 -20.72 -9.49
CA GLU A 348 -7.76 -20.53 -8.28
C GLU A 348 -7.80 -21.84 -7.48
N GLY A 349 -7.44 -21.75 -6.20
CA GLY A 349 -7.51 -22.86 -5.24
C GLY A 349 -8.60 -22.64 -4.20
N GLU A 350 -9.44 -23.64 -3.97
CA GLU A 350 -10.40 -23.67 -2.84
C GLU A 350 -9.74 -24.40 -1.66
N PRO A 351 -9.27 -23.71 -0.61
CA PRO A 351 -8.61 -24.33 0.52
C PRO A 351 -9.55 -25.21 1.37
N LEU A 352 -8.99 -26.24 2.00
CA LEU A 352 -9.67 -27.04 3.01
C LEU A 352 -9.66 -26.27 4.35
N LEU A 353 -10.86 -25.93 4.83
CA LEU A 353 -11.08 -25.10 6.03
C LEU A 353 -11.34 -25.89 7.32
N LYS A 354 -11.29 -27.22 7.28
CA LYS A 354 -11.50 -28.07 8.46
C LYS A 354 -10.42 -27.91 9.53
N ASP A 355 -9.24 -27.41 9.14
CA ASP A 355 -8.12 -27.13 10.01
C ASP A 355 -7.44 -25.84 9.53
N ASN A 356 -7.99 -24.70 9.95
CA ASN A 356 -7.54 -23.38 9.54
C ASN A 356 -6.06 -23.17 9.94
N SER A 357 -5.62 -23.74 11.06
CA SER A 357 -4.26 -23.63 11.57
C SER A 357 -3.17 -24.24 10.67
N LYS A 358 -3.49 -25.22 9.82
CA LYS A 358 -2.49 -25.82 8.91
C LYS A 358 -2.17 -24.91 7.73
N ALA A 359 -0.92 -24.90 7.29
CA ALA A 359 -0.53 -24.22 6.07
C ALA A 359 -1.07 -24.95 4.83
N LYS A 360 -1.50 -24.20 3.82
CA LYS A 360 -1.94 -24.69 2.52
C LYS A 360 -0.89 -24.24 1.50
N LYS A 361 -0.40 -25.19 0.71
CA LYS A 361 0.77 -24.97 -0.16
C LYS A 361 0.44 -25.32 -1.59
N ILE A 362 0.91 -24.51 -2.53
CA ILE A 362 0.87 -24.82 -3.95
C ILE A 362 2.20 -24.42 -4.59
N THR A 363 2.75 -25.33 -5.39
CA THR A 363 3.96 -25.11 -6.19
C THR A 363 3.60 -25.19 -7.66
N LEU A 364 3.95 -24.15 -8.39
CA LEU A 364 3.70 -24.02 -9.81
C LEU A 364 5.01 -23.96 -10.58
N LEU A 365 5.07 -24.67 -11.70
CA LEU A 365 6.12 -24.48 -12.71
C LEU A 365 5.54 -23.63 -13.84
N VAL A 366 6.15 -22.48 -14.06
CA VAL A 366 5.72 -21.45 -15.01
C VAL A 366 6.72 -21.41 -16.16
N THR A 367 6.22 -21.54 -17.38
CA THR A 367 7.04 -21.38 -18.59
C THR A 367 7.30 -19.90 -18.85
N VAL A 368 8.57 -19.54 -19.05
CA VAL A 368 9.01 -18.18 -19.31
C VAL A 368 8.41 -17.70 -20.65
N PRO A 369 7.67 -16.58 -20.66
CA PRO A 369 7.08 -16.07 -21.88
C PRO A 369 8.15 -15.53 -22.83
N SER A 370 8.22 -16.10 -24.05
CA SER A 370 9.10 -15.61 -25.11
C SER A 370 8.73 -14.14 -25.40
N LYS A 371 9.70 -13.23 -25.25
CA LYS A 371 9.60 -11.76 -25.44
C LYS A 371 9.16 -10.92 -24.22
N SER A 372 8.95 -11.52 -23.05
CA SER A 372 8.68 -10.73 -21.84
C SER A 372 9.97 -10.37 -21.11
N ARG A 373 10.08 -9.09 -20.70
CA ARG A 373 11.18 -8.61 -19.84
C ARG A 373 10.96 -8.95 -18.36
N SER A 374 9.74 -9.29 -17.98
CA SER A 374 9.37 -9.67 -16.62
C SER A 374 8.17 -10.60 -16.61
N LEU A 375 8.03 -11.39 -15.55
CA LEU A 375 6.85 -12.18 -15.22
C LEU A 375 6.12 -11.52 -14.05
N ARG A 376 4.89 -11.06 -14.29
CA ARG A 376 4.00 -10.53 -13.24
C ARG A 376 3.16 -11.65 -12.66
N ILE A 377 3.11 -11.69 -11.34
CA ILE A 377 2.36 -12.68 -10.57
C ILE A 377 1.50 -11.89 -9.59
N ARG A 378 0.18 -11.94 -9.77
CA ARG A 378 -0.75 -11.30 -8.85
C ARG A 378 -1.35 -12.32 -7.92
N VAL A 379 -1.18 -12.12 -6.62
CA VAL A 379 -1.60 -13.03 -5.57
C VAL A 379 -2.66 -12.37 -4.70
N ARG A 380 -3.68 -13.15 -4.35
CA ARG A 380 -4.71 -12.75 -3.39
C ARG A 380 -5.23 -13.98 -2.66
N ILE A 381 -5.33 -13.90 -1.34
CA ILE A 381 -6.17 -14.77 -0.55
C ILE A 381 -7.46 -14.03 -0.19
N SER A 382 -8.58 -14.74 -0.23
CA SER A 382 -9.91 -14.17 0.04
C SER A 382 -10.69 -15.17 0.87
N PHE A 383 -11.33 -14.76 1.96
CA PHE A 383 -12.17 -15.67 2.74
C PHE A 383 -13.34 -14.93 3.40
N LYS A 384 -14.39 -15.70 3.69
CA LYS A 384 -15.60 -15.22 4.33
C LYS A 384 -15.61 -15.56 5.82
N ASN A 385 -15.62 -14.53 6.65
CA ASN A 385 -15.93 -14.64 8.07
C ASN A 385 -17.35 -14.07 8.30
N GLY A 386 -18.34 -14.96 8.46
CA GLY A 386 -19.76 -14.58 8.44
C GLY A 386 -20.17 -13.89 7.13
N LYS A 387 -20.68 -12.66 7.22
CA LYS A 387 -21.04 -11.83 6.06
C LYS A 387 -19.86 -11.05 5.47
N ASN A 388 -18.75 -10.97 6.20
CA ASN A 388 -17.60 -10.15 5.82
C ASN A 388 -16.70 -10.91 4.86
N LEU A 389 -16.33 -10.27 3.76
CA LEU A 389 -15.29 -10.75 2.85
C LEU A 389 -13.98 -10.06 3.21
N ILE A 390 -13.00 -10.85 3.61
CA ILE A 390 -11.64 -10.38 3.91
C ILE A 390 -10.74 -10.77 2.74
N THR A 391 -9.85 -9.87 2.35
CA THR A 391 -8.87 -10.08 1.28
C THR A 391 -7.50 -9.69 1.78
N MET A 392 -6.48 -10.49 1.45
CA MET A 392 -5.08 -10.16 1.69
C MET A 392 -4.22 -10.46 0.46
N PRO A 393 -3.14 -9.70 0.22
CA PRO A 393 -2.72 -8.51 0.96
C PRO A 393 -3.69 -7.33 0.87
N SER A 394 -3.56 -6.35 1.76
CA SER A 394 -4.46 -5.20 1.84
C SER A 394 -4.32 -4.27 0.63
N LYS A 395 -5.25 -3.31 0.53
CA LYS A 395 -5.52 -2.56 -0.71
C LYS A 395 -4.47 -1.51 -1.08
N TRP A 396 -3.52 -1.20 -0.19
CA TRP A 396 -2.78 0.08 -0.23
C TRP A 396 -1.82 0.24 -1.42
N ASP A 397 -1.23 -0.82 -1.97
CA ASP A 397 -0.36 -0.79 -3.16
C ASP A 397 -0.78 -1.82 -4.24
N GLY A 398 -1.97 -2.39 -4.08
CA GLY A 398 -2.42 -3.52 -4.90
C GLY A 398 -2.98 -3.10 -6.26
N VAL A 399 -2.93 -4.05 -7.20
CA VAL A 399 -3.35 -3.88 -8.59
C VAL A 399 -4.72 -4.50 -8.82
N GLN A 400 -5.62 -3.77 -9.49
CA GLN A 400 -6.93 -4.27 -9.87
C GLN A 400 -6.80 -5.40 -10.91
N GLY A 401 -7.30 -6.59 -10.57
CA GLY A 401 -7.30 -7.75 -11.45
C GLY A 401 -8.59 -7.91 -12.26
N GLN A 402 -8.58 -8.86 -13.20
CA GLN A 402 -9.72 -9.22 -14.06
C GLN A 402 -10.98 -9.67 -13.31
N GLN A 403 -10.83 -10.17 -12.08
CA GLN A 403 -11.93 -10.51 -11.18
C GLN A 403 -12.49 -9.29 -10.41
N GLY A 404 -11.98 -8.07 -10.64
CA GLY A 404 -12.43 -6.85 -9.97
C GLY A 404 -11.98 -6.74 -8.50
N PHE A 405 -11.10 -7.63 -8.05
CA PHE A 405 -10.42 -7.53 -6.76
C PHE A 405 -9.07 -6.83 -6.92
N THR A 406 -8.62 -6.19 -5.86
CA THR A 406 -7.23 -5.77 -5.69
C THR A 406 -6.38 -7.01 -5.38
N ASN A 407 -5.18 -7.08 -5.98
CA ASN A 407 -4.25 -8.18 -5.79
C ASN A 407 -2.86 -7.60 -5.53
N TYR A 408 -2.06 -8.33 -4.80
CA TYR A 408 -0.66 -8.00 -4.65
C TYR A 408 0.12 -8.48 -5.88
N GLU A 409 0.85 -7.59 -6.56
CA GLU A 409 1.62 -7.94 -7.76
C GLU A 409 3.10 -8.04 -7.44
N LEU A 410 3.70 -9.22 -7.61
CA LEU A 410 5.15 -9.38 -7.73
C LEU A 410 5.54 -9.30 -9.19
N THR A 411 6.68 -8.67 -9.45
CA THR A 411 7.28 -8.63 -10.79
C THR A 411 8.65 -9.28 -10.74
N PHE A 412 8.78 -10.45 -11.34
CA PHE A 412 10.05 -11.16 -11.45
C PHE A 412 10.76 -10.78 -12.75
N PRO A 413 11.96 -10.17 -12.72
CA PRO A 413 12.67 -9.79 -13.93
C PRO A 413 13.15 -11.02 -14.72
N LEU A 414 12.97 -10.99 -16.03
CA LEU A 414 13.32 -12.07 -16.93
C LEU A 414 14.61 -11.81 -17.72
N GLN A 415 14.87 -10.55 -18.05
CA GLN A 415 15.95 -10.06 -18.90
C GLN A 415 16.52 -8.77 -18.35
#